data_AF-A0A3S8Y1L4-F1
#
_entry.id   AF-A0A3S8Y1L4-F1
#
_cell.length_a   1.000
_cell.length_b   1.000
_cell.length_c   1.000
_cell.angle_alpha   90.00
_cell.angle_beta   90.00
_cell.angle_gamma   90.00
#
_symmetry.space_group_name_H-M   'P 1'
#
loop_
_entity.id
_entity.type
_entity.pdbx_description
1 polymer ?
#
loop_
_entity_poly.entity_id
_entity_poly.type
_entity_poly.pdbx_seq_one_letter_code
_entity_poly.pdbx_strand_id
1 'polypeptide(L)'
;MTLTPRRLHFANSTCELDLDWRALSAIELVAPDTFQTSFISTRGQQVMTRVHTPWASLAFVVAAITAFPAHPRLLSRGWLPSDFEQRCALLGRPCRPAAQLTAERRAH
;
A
#
# COMPACT_ATOMS: atom_id res chain seq x y z
N MET A 1 -6.76 12.36 6.75
CA MET A 1 -5.77 11.26 6.66
C MET A 1 -4.59 11.75 5.85
N THR A 2 -3.38 11.46 6.30
CA THR A 2 -2.13 11.83 5.64
C THR A 2 -1.25 10.60 5.49
N LEU A 3 -0.76 10.37 4.27
CA LEU A 3 0.18 9.29 3.95
C LEU A 3 1.55 9.88 3.68
N THR A 4 2.58 9.33 4.32
CA THR A 4 3.97 9.74 4.15
C THR A 4 4.85 8.51 3.94
N PRO A 5 6.09 8.69 3.46
CA PRO A 5 7.07 7.60 3.41
C PRO A 5 7.42 6.97 4.77
N ARG A 6 7.02 7.58 5.89
CA ARG A 6 7.34 7.09 7.24
C ARG A 6 6.16 6.48 7.98
N ARG A 7 4.95 6.99 7.72
CA ARG A 7 3.74 6.62 8.47
C ARG A 7 2.45 6.94 7.71
N LEU A 8 1.38 6.28 8.13
CA LEU A 8 0.00 6.70 7.92
C LEU A 8 -0.52 7.34 9.18
N HIS A 9 -0.98 8.58 9.05
CA HIS A 9 -1.65 9.28 10.13
C HIS A 9 -3.12 9.49 9.76
N PHE A 10 -4.01 8.96 10.57
CA PHE A 10 -5.45 9.14 10.48
C PHE A 10 -5.94 9.77 11.77
N ALA A 11 -6.45 11.00 11.69
CA ALA A 11 -7.09 11.66 12.81
C ALA A 11 -8.48 12.13 12.36
N ASN A 12 -9.47 11.89 13.21
CA ASN A 12 -10.79 12.52 13.16
C ASN A 12 -11.18 12.96 14.59
N SER A 13 -12.35 13.57 14.77
CA SER A 13 -12.80 14.08 16.07
C SER A 13 -13.01 13.01 17.15
N THR A 14 -12.97 11.72 16.80
CA THR A 14 -13.30 10.59 17.67
C THR A 14 -12.19 9.55 17.80
N CYS A 15 -11.20 9.56 16.90
CA CYS A 15 -10.18 8.54 16.80
C CYS A 15 -8.93 9.12 16.13
N GLU A 16 -7.79 8.82 16.74
CA GLU A 16 -6.47 9.05 16.18
C GLU A 16 -5.75 7.70 16.04
N LEU A 17 -5.14 7.49 14.87
CA LEU A 17 -4.38 6.31 14.51
C LEU A 17 -3.11 6.77 13.80
N ASP A 18 -1.96 6.51 14.41
CA ASP A 18 -0.65 6.71 13.80
C ASP A 18 0.02 5.35 13.62
N LEU A 19 0.28 4.99 12.36
CA LEU A 19 0.92 3.75 11.96
C LEU A 19 2.31 4.06 11.39
N ASP A 20 3.35 3.92 12.21
CA ASP A 20 4.74 3.91 11.74
C ASP A 20 5.02 2.59 11.02
N TRP A 21 5.44 2.67 9.76
CA TRP A 21 5.70 1.50 8.92
C TRP A 21 6.69 0.51 9.53
N ARG A 22 7.68 1.01 10.27
CA ARG A 22 8.73 0.17 10.90
C ARG A 22 8.28 -0.49 12.19
N ALA A 23 7.20 0.01 12.80
CA ALA A 23 6.64 -0.56 14.03
C ALA A 23 5.59 -1.66 13.74
N LEU A 24 5.22 -1.86 12.47
CA LEU A 24 4.28 -2.89 12.06
C LEU A 24 4.93 -4.27 12.11
N SER A 25 4.17 -5.27 12.52
CA SER A 25 4.57 -6.68 12.50
C SER A 25 4.09 -7.42 11.25
N ALA A 26 2.98 -6.98 10.65
CA ALA A 26 2.47 -7.53 9.40
C ALA A 26 1.64 -6.50 8.65
N ILE A 27 1.55 -6.65 7.33
CA ILE A 27 0.70 -5.84 6.45
C ILE A 27 -0.02 -6.75 5.45
N GLU A 28 -1.23 -6.37 5.06
CA GLU A 28 -2.01 -7.06 4.03
C GLU A 28 -2.90 -6.06 3.28
N LEU A 29 -3.09 -6.28 1.99
CA LEU A 29 -4.04 -5.52 1.16
C LEU A 29 -5.28 -6.37 0.90
N VAL A 30 -6.22 -6.42 1.85
CA VAL A 30 -7.35 -7.36 1.77
C VAL A 30 -8.25 -7.08 0.56
N ALA A 31 -8.45 -5.82 0.22
CA ALA A 31 -9.19 -5.36 -0.96
C ALA A 31 -8.55 -4.07 -1.51
N PRO A 32 -8.90 -3.60 -2.72
CA PRO A 32 -8.32 -2.38 -3.30
C PRO A 32 -8.40 -1.13 -2.40
N ASP A 33 -9.40 -1.09 -1.52
CA ASP A 33 -9.74 -0.02 -0.58
C ASP A 33 -9.54 -0.39 0.90
N THR A 34 -9.00 -1.58 1.18
CA THR A 34 -8.92 -2.12 2.53
C THR A 34 -7.51 -2.57 2.86
N PHE A 35 -6.82 -1.80 3.70
CA PHE A 35 -5.48 -2.09 4.21
C PHE A 35 -5.58 -2.66 5.62
N GLN A 36 -4.97 -3.82 5.85
CA GLN A 36 -4.90 -4.46 7.16
C GLN A 36 -3.45 -4.47 7.64
N THR A 37 -3.27 -4.25 8.94
CA THR A 37 -1.95 -4.26 9.57
C THR A 37 -2.04 -4.80 10.98
N SER A 38 -0.92 -5.29 11.51
CA SER A 38 -0.79 -5.53 12.94
C SER A 38 0.48 -4.92 13.50
N PHE A 39 0.47 -4.63 14.80
CA PHE A 39 1.61 -4.12 15.55
C PHE A 39 1.53 -4.60 17.00
N ILE A 40 2.64 -4.49 17.74
CA ILE A 40 2.66 -4.75 19.18
C ILE A 40 2.38 -3.44 19.90
N SER A 41 1.30 -3.39 20.67
CA SER A 41 0.97 -2.24 21.51
C SER A 41 1.99 -2.05 22.63
N THR A 42 1.96 -0.88 23.28
CA THR A 42 2.80 -0.59 24.46
C THR A 42 2.57 -1.56 25.63
N ARG A 43 1.44 -2.28 25.63
CA ARG A 43 1.12 -3.33 26.61
C ARG A 43 1.60 -4.73 26.20
N GLY A 44 2.40 -4.83 25.14
CA GLY A 44 2.89 -6.09 24.59
C GLY A 44 1.84 -6.91 23.83
N GLN A 45 0.61 -6.41 23.72
CA GLN A 45 -0.48 -7.12 23.02
C GLN A 45 -0.38 -6.88 21.52
N GLN A 46 -0.54 -7.93 20.72
CA GLN A 46 -0.70 -7.81 19.28
C GLN A 46 -2.06 -7.19 18.97
N VAL A 47 -2.04 -6.06 18.27
CA VAL A 47 -3.24 -5.35 17.82
C VAL A 47 -3.30 -5.48 16.31
N MET A 48 -4.47 -5.84 15.80
CA MET A 48 -4.76 -5.87 14.37
C MET A 48 -5.75 -4.77 14.02
N THR A 49 -5.40 -3.96 13.02
CA THR A 49 -6.20 -2.82 12.58
C THR A 49 -6.50 -2.94 11.11
N ARG A 50 -7.74 -2.59 10.74
CA ARG A 50 -8.18 -2.51 9.34
C ARG A 50 -8.57 -1.07 9.04
N VAL A 51 -8.00 -0.53 7.97
CA VAL A 51 -8.22 0.84 7.50
C VAL A 51 -8.93 0.75 6.16
N HIS A 52 -10.17 1.25 6.12
CA HIS A 52 -10.93 1.41 4.89
C HIS A 52 -10.65 2.80 4.31
N THR A 53 -10.02 2.85 3.14
CA THR A 53 -9.61 4.10 2.50
C THR A 53 -9.36 3.87 1.00
N PRO A 54 -9.74 4.82 0.13
CA PRO A 54 -9.43 4.71 -1.30
C PRO A 54 -7.92 4.71 -1.60
N TRP A 55 -7.09 5.03 -0.60
CA TRP A 55 -5.63 5.03 -0.69
C TRP A 55 -4.99 3.74 -0.15
N ALA A 56 -5.77 2.68 0.12
CA ALA A 56 -5.25 1.46 0.76
C ALA A 56 -4.13 0.81 -0.06
N SER A 57 -4.30 0.74 -1.38
CA SER A 57 -3.26 0.23 -2.29
C SER A 57 -1.96 1.05 -2.19
N LEU A 58 -2.06 2.38 -2.08
CA LEU A 58 -0.87 3.24 -1.89
C LEU A 58 -0.24 3.02 -0.51
N ALA A 59 -1.05 2.99 0.55
CA ALA A 59 -0.59 2.76 1.92
C ALA A 59 0.16 1.43 2.02
N PHE A 60 -0.39 0.37 1.42
CA PHE A 60 0.24 -0.94 1.34
C PHE A 60 1.60 -0.87 0.67
N VAL A 61 1.71 -0.25 -0.51
CA VAL A 61 2.99 -0.18 -1.25
C VAL A 61 4.04 0.59 -0.47
N VAL A 62 3.68 1.74 0.11
CA VAL A 62 4.61 2.56 0.87
C VAL A 62 5.10 1.80 2.10
N ALA A 63 4.20 1.15 2.85
CA ALA A 63 4.58 0.30 3.98
C ALA A 63 5.45 -0.90 3.54
N ALA A 64 5.08 -1.57 2.45
CA ALA A 64 5.80 -2.74 1.94
C ALA A 64 7.22 -2.39 1.48
N ILE A 65 7.39 -1.33 0.70
CA ILE A 65 8.72 -0.88 0.26
C ILE A 65 9.58 -0.46 1.46
N THR A 66 8.97 0.13 2.49
CA THR A 66 9.71 0.67 3.64
C THR A 66 10.13 -0.40 4.66
N ALA A 67 9.28 -1.40 4.90
CA ALA A 67 9.45 -2.33 6.02
C ALA A 67 9.27 -3.83 5.66
N PHE A 68 8.64 -4.15 4.52
CA PHE A 68 8.38 -5.53 4.09
C PHE A 68 8.81 -5.78 2.64
N PRO A 69 10.09 -5.57 2.27
CA PRO A 69 10.52 -5.63 0.88
C PRO A 69 10.38 -7.02 0.25
N ALA A 70 10.36 -8.09 1.07
CA ALA A 70 10.14 -9.47 0.64
C ALA A 70 8.65 -9.86 0.57
N HIS A 71 7.71 -8.92 0.74
CA HIS A 71 6.28 -9.24 0.75
C HIS A 71 5.82 -9.82 -0.60
N PRO A 72 5.17 -11.00 -0.65
CA PRO A 72 4.83 -11.67 -1.91
C PRO A 72 4.03 -10.80 -2.87
N ARG A 73 3.03 -10.08 -2.33
CA ARG A 73 2.18 -9.17 -3.11
C ARG A 73 2.89 -7.94 -3.65
N LEU A 74 3.95 -7.48 -2.99
CA LEU A 74 4.81 -6.41 -3.52
C LEU A 74 5.60 -6.94 -4.72
N LEU A 75 6.21 -8.12 -4.57
CA LEU A 75 7.02 -8.77 -5.60
C LEU A 75 6.21 -9.16 -6.83
N SER A 76 4.99 -9.67 -6.64
CA SER A 76 4.08 -10.04 -7.74
C SER A 76 3.42 -8.85 -8.42
N ARG A 77 3.56 -7.64 -7.87
CA ARG A 77 2.87 -6.42 -8.31
C ARG A 77 1.35 -6.52 -8.25
N GLY A 78 0.80 -7.47 -7.48
CA GLY A 78 -0.64 -7.68 -7.30
C GLY A 78 -1.33 -6.68 -6.36
N TRP A 79 -0.75 -5.49 -6.19
CA TRP A 79 -1.26 -4.44 -5.30
C TRP A 79 -2.06 -3.35 -6.02
N LEU A 80 -2.06 -3.35 -7.36
CA LEU A 80 -2.98 -2.56 -8.16
C LEU A 80 -4.18 -3.41 -8.61
N PRO A 81 -5.37 -2.82 -8.77
CA PRO A 81 -6.46 -3.43 -9.52
C PRO A 81 -6.01 -3.83 -10.92
N SER A 82 -6.49 -4.98 -11.43
CA SER A 82 -6.13 -5.48 -12.76
C SER A 82 -6.54 -4.54 -13.90
N ASP A 83 -7.57 -3.71 -13.67
CA ASP A 83 -8.08 -2.72 -14.61
C ASP A 83 -7.53 -1.31 -14.38
N PHE A 84 -6.56 -1.15 -13.47
CA PHE A 84 -5.99 0.16 -13.12
C PHE A 84 -5.46 0.91 -14.35
N GLU A 85 -4.65 0.25 -15.18
CA GLU A 85 -4.09 0.87 -16.39
C GLU A 85 -5.18 1.31 -17.38
N GLN A 86 -6.23 0.49 -17.53
CA GLN A 86 -7.39 0.81 -18.37
C GLN A 86 -8.17 2.02 -17.83
N ARG A 87 -8.42 2.07 -16.51
CA ARG A 87 -9.06 3.24 -15.86
C ARG A 87 -8.24 4.51 -16.03
N CYS A 88 -6.91 4.41 -15.87
CA CYS A 88 -5.99 5.51 -16.09
C CYS A 88 -6.03 6.02 -17.54
N ALA A 89 -6.07 5.11 -18.52
CA ALA A 89 -6.23 5.48 -19.93
C ALA A 89 -7.57 6.18 -20.21
N LEU A 90 -8.69 5.66 -19.66
CA LEU A 90 -10.02 6.27 -19.78
C LEU A 90 -10.08 7.70 -19.20
N LEU A 91 -9.30 7.97 -18.14
CA LEU A 91 -9.20 9.28 -17.51
C LEU A 91 -8.18 10.22 -18.19
N GLY A 92 -7.62 9.85 -19.35
CA GLY A 92 -6.63 10.66 -20.06
C GLY A 92 -5.31 10.79 -19.29
N ARG A 93 -4.95 9.76 -18.51
CA ARG A 93 -3.71 9.65 -17.73
C ARG A 93 -3.07 8.28 -17.98
N PRO A 94 -2.69 7.94 -19.22
CA PRO A 94 -2.16 6.62 -19.53
C PRO A 94 -0.91 6.33 -18.67
N CYS A 95 -1.01 5.32 -17.82
CA CYS A 95 0.16 4.76 -17.14
C CYS A 95 0.99 4.02 -18.18
N ARG A 96 2.31 4.25 -18.23
CA ARG A 96 3.19 3.47 -19.11
C ARG A 96 3.09 1.99 -18.70
N PRO A 97 2.68 1.07 -19.59
CA PRO A 97 2.65 -0.34 -19.27
C PRO A 97 4.06 -0.81 -18.93
N ALA A 98 4.23 -1.58 -17.86
CA ALA A 98 5.52 -2.21 -17.53
C ALA A 98 6.04 -3.11 -18.68
N ALA A 99 5.15 -3.57 -19.57
CA ALA A 99 5.49 -4.32 -20.77
C ALA A 99 6.35 -3.52 -21.76
N GLN A 100 6.07 -2.21 -21.94
CA GLN A 100 6.86 -1.36 -22.83
C GLN A 100 8.28 -1.11 -22.29
N LEU A 101 8.42 -0.97 -20.97
CA LEU A 101 9.74 -0.85 -20.31
C LEU A 101 10.59 -2.13 -20.42
N THR A 102 9.95 -3.29 -20.56
CA THR A 102 10.65 -4.57 -20.75
C THR A 102 11.09 -4.76 -22.21
N ALA A 103 10.32 -4.22 -23.16
CA ALA A 103 10.68 -4.20 -24.57
C ALA A 103 11.88 -3.26 -24.84
N GLU A 104 11.91 -2.08 -24.23
CA GLU A 104 13.02 -1.11 -24.38
C GLU A 104 14.33 -1.60 -23.72
N ARG A 105 14.26 -2.37 -22.63
CA ARG A 105 15.44 -2.97 -21.97
C ARG A 105 16.07 -4.15 -22.69
N ARG A 106 15.40 -4.76 -23.67
CA ARG A 106 15.93 -5.85 -24.51
C ARG A 106 16.52 -5.36 -25.84
N ALA A 107 16.38 -4.07 -26.13
CA ALA A 107 16.87 -3.44 -27.36
C ALA A 107 18.20 -2.68 -27.17
N HIS A 108 18.86 -2.83 -26.02
CA HIS A 108 20.16 -2.23 -25.69
C HIS A 108 21.17 -3.28 -25.24
#